data_AF-A0AAW0L0E8-F1
#
_entry.id   AF-A0AAW0L0E8-F1
#
_cell.length_a   1.000
_cell.length_b   1.000
_cell.length_c   1.000
_cell.angle_alpha   90.00
_cell.angle_beta   90.00
_cell.angle_gamma   90.00
#
_symmetry.space_group_name_H-M   'P 1'
#
loop_
_entity.id
_entity.type
_entity.pdbx_description
1 polymer ?
#
loop_
_entity_poly.entity_id
_entity_poly.type
_entity_poly.pdbx_seq_one_letter_code
_entity_poly.pdbx_strand_id
1 'polypeptide(L)'
;MIVGKKVESSCSSSGSMAMNMNGCGSGVTGVQVQQNGEDGRVSVSSLLNEEVYLELESKAVSDTKALAVELCRHFYSLGWLSGTGGSFTLRVHHYHDAVSTPSHLIVMSPSGVQKERMVPEDMYVLSSDGFVLTTPVLKSCTHAAPKCTDCAPLFMKVYEMCNAGAVIHSHGMESCLITMINPFSKEFRITHMEMIKGICGHGYHEELVVPIIENSAHEGELLESLTEAIRAYPKTTAVLVRNHGVFIWGDSWVSAKTQAECYHYLFDAAIKLHQLGLDWSTPSHGPIRNVSGFWGCSGNFSRALRTGALSLDDMIEPSQHCVLLDIEGTTTPASFVSDVLFPYAHDNVGKHLAATYDSEEAQNDINLLRSQVQIDLEQGVIGAVPIPLDYVGKELVIASLVANVTAMIRADRKVTSLKQLQGHIWRTGFQSNEFVAIVFDDVAKALARWHASGTKVYIYSSVIREAQQLLLANSNYGDLKKYLCGFFDTTVGKKKETRSYVEILKTVGIDRPADMLFVTDDFREAVAAAAAGLEVILSLRPGNEPLPENHGFRAIESLLEIQH
;
A
#
# COMPACT_ATOMS: atom_id res chain seq x y z
N MET A 1 -52.43 43.38 -54.51
CA MET A 1 -52.56 44.73 -53.91
C MET A 1 -51.38 44.94 -52.98
N ILE A 2 -50.74 46.13 -53.04
CA ILE A 2 -50.04 46.86 -51.95
C ILE A 2 -49.09 46.00 -51.08
N VAL A 3 -47.77 45.89 -51.40
CA VAL A 3 -46.65 46.80 -50.98
C VAL A 3 -46.32 46.66 -49.48
N GLY A 4 -45.08 46.53 -49.00
CA GLY A 4 -43.70 46.50 -49.55
C GLY A 4 -42.73 46.30 -48.34
N LYS A 5 -41.45 45.91 -48.44
CA LYS A 5 -40.34 46.40 -49.27
C LYS A 5 -39.24 45.34 -49.44
N LYS A 6 -38.45 45.48 -50.52
CA LYS A 6 -37.11 44.91 -50.75
C LYS A 6 -36.11 45.36 -49.66
N VAL A 7 -34.94 44.74 -49.48
CA VAL A 7 -33.70 44.89 -50.29
C VAL A 7 -32.74 43.75 -49.83
N GLU A 8 -32.30 42.79 -50.65
CA GLU A 8 -31.26 42.84 -51.72
C GLU A 8 -29.90 43.40 -51.19
N SER A 9 -28.71 42.95 -51.56
CA SER A 9 -28.27 41.91 -52.50
C SER A 9 -26.85 41.45 -52.13
N SER A 10 -26.55 40.18 -52.39
CA SER A 10 -25.19 39.68 -52.60
C SER A 10 -24.48 40.41 -53.75
N CYS A 11 -23.15 40.56 -53.70
CA CYS A 11 -22.26 40.10 -54.80
C CYS A 11 -20.75 40.32 -54.53
N SER A 12 -19.96 39.27 -54.86
CA SER A 12 -18.71 39.30 -55.65
C SER A 12 -17.48 40.09 -55.13
N SER A 13 -16.21 39.72 -55.36
CA SER A 13 -15.50 38.50 -55.85
C SER A 13 -13.98 38.80 -55.69
N SER A 14 -12.97 38.07 -56.17
CA SER A 14 -12.74 36.77 -56.84
C SER A 14 -11.24 36.43 -56.66
N GLY A 15 -10.79 35.18 -56.88
CA GLY A 15 -9.33 34.93 -56.85
C GLY A 15 -8.81 33.49 -56.75
N SER A 16 -9.08 32.67 -57.78
CA SER A 16 -8.19 31.61 -58.30
C SER A 16 -7.18 30.85 -57.39
N MET A 17 -7.50 29.58 -57.13
CA MET A 17 -6.64 28.39 -57.26
C MET A 17 -5.10 28.48 -57.14
N ALA A 18 -4.54 27.68 -56.21
CA ALA A 18 -3.50 26.69 -56.52
C ALA A 18 -3.50 25.50 -55.53
N MET A 19 -3.06 24.34 -56.01
CA MET A 19 -2.90 23.02 -55.34
C MET A 19 -1.88 23.01 -54.18
N ASN A 20 -1.76 22.01 -53.29
CA ASN A 20 -2.59 20.89 -52.78
C ASN A 20 -1.79 20.20 -51.63
N MET A 21 -2.39 19.24 -50.89
CA MET A 21 -1.87 18.42 -49.77
C MET A 21 -2.12 18.94 -48.34
N ASN A 22 -3.30 18.59 -47.80
CA ASN A 22 -3.58 18.64 -46.36
C ASN A 22 -3.53 17.24 -45.74
N GLY A 23 -2.83 17.09 -44.62
CA GLY A 23 -3.14 16.05 -43.62
C GLY A 23 -4.23 16.55 -42.68
N CYS A 24 -5.19 15.70 -42.31
CA CYS A 24 -6.33 16.12 -41.48
C CYS A 24 -5.92 16.47 -40.04
N GLY A 25 -6.06 17.74 -39.68
CA GLY A 25 -6.34 18.16 -38.30
C GLY A 25 -7.81 18.51 -38.17
N SER A 26 -8.50 17.91 -37.20
CA SER A 26 -9.92 18.16 -36.92
C SER A 26 -10.06 18.95 -35.62
N GLY A 27 -10.06 20.27 -35.72
CA GLY A 27 -10.47 21.13 -34.61
C GLY A 27 -11.99 21.17 -34.49
N VAL A 28 -12.51 21.11 -33.27
CA VAL A 28 -13.93 21.44 -32.98
C VAL A 28 -13.98 22.82 -32.34
N THR A 29 -14.82 23.68 -32.90
CA THR A 29 -14.98 25.09 -32.54
C THR A 29 -15.75 25.26 -31.24
N GLY A 30 -15.33 26.21 -30.39
CA GLY A 30 -16.07 26.59 -29.20
C GLY A 30 -17.42 27.24 -29.49
N VAL A 31 -18.35 27.15 -28.53
CA VAL A 31 -19.68 27.78 -28.56
C VAL A 31 -19.80 28.73 -27.38
N GLN A 32 -20.29 29.95 -27.62
CA GLN A 32 -20.50 30.96 -26.60
C GLN A 32 -21.71 30.64 -25.72
N VAL A 33 -21.58 30.83 -24.41
CA VAL A 33 -22.70 30.77 -23.46
C VAL A 33 -23.49 32.07 -23.54
N GLN A 34 -24.79 31.97 -23.84
CA GLN A 34 -25.72 33.08 -23.76
C GLN A 34 -26.63 32.90 -22.54
N GLN A 35 -26.48 33.75 -21.52
CA GLN A 35 -27.36 33.76 -20.35
C GLN A 35 -28.75 34.27 -20.76
N ASN A 36 -29.79 33.52 -20.40
CA ASN A 36 -31.16 33.99 -20.19
C ASN A 36 -31.77 33.18 -19.04
N GLY A 37 -32.64 33.82 -18.25
CA GLY A 37 -33.03 33.31 -16.94
C GLY A 37 -34.28 32.42 -16.91
N GLU A 38 -34.51 31.91 -15.69
CA GLU A 38 -35.71 31.24 -15.15
C GLU A 38 -36.01 29.80 -15.68
N ASP A 39 -36.13 28.88 -14.71
CA ASP A 39 -36.57 27.47 -14.82
C ASP A 39 -35.88 26.54 -15.84
N GLY A 40 -34.55 26.54 -15.84
CA GLY A 40 -33.71 25.60 -16.58
C GLY A 40 -33.62 24.18 -15.99
N ARG A 41 -34.71 23.40 -15.99
CA ARG A 41 -34.64 21.94 -15.75
C ARG A 41 -34.20 21.20 -17.02
N VAL A 42 -32.97 21.47 -17.47
CA VAL A 42 -32.36 20.76 -18.61
C VAL A 42 -32.07 19.32 -18.20
N SER A 43 -32.81 18.37 -18.75
CA SER A 43 -32.53 16.95 -18.57
C SER A 43 -31.24 16.58 -19.29
N VAL A 44 -30.22 16.13 -18.56
CA VAL A 44 -28.92 15.65 -19.08
C VAL A 44 -29.05 14.27 -19.76
N SER A 45 -30.25 13.92 -20.24
CA SER A 45 -30.61 12.61 -20.78
C SER A 45 -30.45 12.47 -22.30
N SER A 46 -30.06 13.52 -23.02
CA SER A 46 -30.03 13.54 -24.49
C SER A 46 -28.62 13.55 -25.11
N LEU A 47 -27.55 13.40 -24.32
CA LEU A 47 -26.17 13.51 -24.80
C LEU A 47 -25.16 12.52 -24.17
N LEU A 48 -25.60 11.58 -23.32
CA LEU A 48 -24.73 10.54 -22.77
C LEU A 48 -24.84 9.28 -23.63
N ASN A 49 -23.70 8.69 -24.00
CA ASN A 49 -23.66 7.42 -24.73
C ASN A 49 -24.31 6.30 -23.91
N GLU A 50 -24.97 5.37 -24.59
CA GLU A 50 -25.69 4.23 -23.99
C GLU A 50 -24.75 3.35 -23.13
N GLU A 51 -23.48 3.23 -23.52
CA GLU A 51 -22.40 2.57 -22.78
C GLU A 51 -22.14 3.22 -21.41
N VAL A 52 -22.15 4.56 -21.31
CA VAL A 52 -21.92 5.29 -20.05
C VAL A 52 -23.09 5.10 -19.10
N TYR A 53 -24.33 5.03 -19.62
CA TYR A 53 -25.50 4.72 -18.80
C TYR A 53 -25.42 3.31 -18.19
N LEU A 54 -25.03 2.31 -18.99
CA LEU A 54 -24.82 0.94 -18.49
C LEU A 54 -23.67 0.85 -17.47
N GLU A 55 -22.60 1.65 -17.65
CA GLU A 55 -21.50 1.71 -16.68
C GLU A 55 -21.91 2.38 -15.35
N LEU A 56 -22.75 3.43 -15.39
CA LEU A 56 -23.24 4.12 -14.18
C LEU A 56 -24.11 3.24 -13.28
N GLU A 57 -24.87 2.31 -13.86
CA GLU A 57 -25.66 1.31 -13.12
C GLU A 57 -24.87 0.02 -12.81
N SER A 58 -23.57 -0.03 -13.15
CA SER A 58 -22.75 -1.21 -12.94
C SER A 58 -22.51 -1.52 -11.46
N LYS A 59 -22.29 -2.81 -11.17
CA LYS A 59 -21.89 -3.28 -9.84
C LYS A 59 -20.60 -2.60 -9.37
N ALA A 60 -19.64 -2.34 -10.26
CA ALA A 60 -18.38 -1.68 -9.92
C ALA A 60 -18.58 -0.27 -9.35
N VAL A 61 -19.49 0.53 -9.92
CA VAL A 61 -19.84 1.86 -9.37
C VAL A 61 -20.50 1.72 -7.99
N SER A 62 -21.40 0.74 -7.81
CA SER A 62 -22.06 0.47 -6.53
C SER A 62 -21.06 0.06 -5.43
N ASP A 63 -20.21 -0.94 -5.72
CA ASP A 63 -19.18 -1.45 -4.82
C ASP A 63 -18.17 -0.32 -4.46
N THR A 64 -17.80 0.53 -5.43
CA THR A 64 -16.92 1.71 -5.21
C THR A 64 -17.56 2.74 -4.29
N LYS A 65 -18.86 3.02 -4.43
CA LYS A 65 -19.60 3.93 -3.53
C LYS A 65 -19.67 3.38 -2.11
N ALA A 66 -19.93 2.08 -1.95
CA ALA A 66 -19.97 1.42 -0.65
C ALA A 66 -18.61 1.51 0.07
N LEU A 67 -17.52 1.18 -0.63
CA LEU A 67 -16.16 1.29 -0.12
C LEU A 67 -15.78 2.73 0.25
N ALA A 68 -16.11 3.72 -0.59
CA ALA A 68 -15.79 5.12 -0.30
C ALA A 68 -16.52 5.63 0.96
N VAL A 69 -17.76 5.19 1.18
CA VAL A 69 -18.54 5.50 2.39
C VAL A 69 -17.96 4.80 3.63
N GLU A 70 -17.54 3.54 3.52
CA GLU A 70 -16.86 2.81 4.60
C GLU A 70 -15.56 3.51 5.01
N LEU A 71 -14.71 3.86 4.03
CA LEU A 71 -13.47 4.58 4.25
C LEU A 71 -13.72 5.94 4.92
N CYS A 72 -14.76 6.67 4.52
CA CYS A 72 -15.12 7.93 5.18
C CYS A 72 -15.52 7.76 6.66
N ARG A 73 -16.19 6.67 7.03
CA ARG A 73 -16.47 6.34 8.44
C ARG A 73 -15.19 6.04 9.21
N HIS A 74 -14.28 5.28 8.61
CA HIS A 74 -12.99 4.97 9.22
C HIS A 74 -12.14 6.24 9.41
N PHE A 75 -12.00 7.08 8.37
CA PHE A 75 -11.25 8.34 8.44
C PHE A 75 -11.87 9.35 9.42
N TYR A 76 -13.19 9.36 9.60
CA TYR A 76 -13.83 10.12 10.68
C TYR A 76 -13.40 9.62 12.07
N SER A 77 -13.34 8.30 12.29
CA SER A 77 -12.91 7.72 13.58
C SER A 77 -11.44 8.00 13.90
N LEU A 78 -10.60 8.22 12.87
CA LEU A 78 -9.21 8.70 12.99
C LEU A 78 -9.10 10.23 13.15
N GLY A 79 -10.23 10.96 13.14
CA GLY A 79 -10.29 12.42 13.27
C GLY A 79 -10.11 13.21 11.97
N TRP A 80 -9.67 12.55 10.89
CA TRP A 80 -9.28 13.16 9.61
C TRP A 80 -10.43 13.86 8.87
N LEU A 81 -11.65 13.33 9.00
CA LEU A 81 -12.87 13.84 8.36
C LEU A 81 -13.89 14.38 9.37
N SER A 82 -13.40 14.96 10.47
CA SER A 82 -14.24 15.50 11.54
C SER A 82 -14.90 16.84 11.18
N GLY A 83 -16.01 17.18 11.84
CA GLY A 83 -16.66 18.49 11.68
C GLY A 83 -17.24 18.77 10.28
N THR A 84 -17.52 17.74 9.48
CA THR A 84 -17.84 17.80 8.03
C THR A 84 -16.67 18.15 7.10
N GLY A 85 -15.52 18.53 7.69
CA GLY A 85 -14.27 18.82 7.01
C GLY A 85 -13.62 17.59 6.36
N GLY A 86 -12.60 17.87 5.55
CA GLY A 86 -11.98 16.90 4.66
C GLY A 86 -12.94 16.31 3.61
N SER A 87 -12.38 15.48 2.73
CA SER A 87 -13.11 14.87 1.62
C SER A 87 -12.36 13.64 1.08
N PHE A 88 -13.09 12.74 0.41
CA PHE A 88 -12.50 11.56 -0.21
C PHE A 88 -13.05 11.34 -1.63
N THR A 89 -12.18 10.83 -2.50
CA THR A 89 -12.53 10.43 -3.86
C THR A 89 -11.77 9.17 -4.28
N LEU A 90 -12.43 8.37 -5.13
CA LEU A 90 -11.95 7.09 -5.61
C LEU A 90 -12.34 6.90 -7.09
N ARG A 91 -11.36 6.55 -7.93
CA ARG A 91 -11.59 6.07 -9.31
C ARG A 91 -12.26 4.69 -9.25
N VAL A 92 -13.28 4.48 -10.06
CA VAL A 92 -13.93 3.16 -10.21
C VAL A 92 -12.94 2.20 -10.87
N HIS A 93 -12.99 0.92 -10.52
CA HIS A 93 -12.19 -0.14 -11.15
C HIS A 93 -13.06 -1.37 -11.45
N HIS A 94 -13.03 -1.85 -12.69
CA HIS A 94 -13.65 -3.13 -13.08
C HIS A 94 -12.70 -4.28 -12.77
N TYR A 95 -13.08 -5.15 -11.83
CA TYR A 95 -12.23 -6.26 -11.35
C TYR A 95 -12.32 -7.54 -12.19
N HIS A 96 -13.12 -7.54 -13.27
CA HIS A 96 -13.58 -8.78 -13.93
C HIS A 96 -13.14 -8.98 -15.39
N ASP A 97 -12.68 -7.95 -16.10
CA ASP A 97 -12.32 -8.08 -17.52
C ASP A 97 -10.80 -8.26 -17.73
N ALA A 98 -10.45 -9.27 -18.52
CA ALA A 98 -9.06 -9.64 -18.83
C ALA A 98 -8.30 -8.61 -19.70
N VAL A 99 -8.94 -7.49 -20.02
CA VAL A 99 -8.31 -6.27 -20.52
C VAL A 99 -8.70 -5.16 -19.57
N SER A 100 -7.76 -4.70 -18.76
CA SER A 100 -7.96 -3.62 -17.80
C SER A 100 -8.07 -2.27 -18.52
N THR A 101 -9.19 -1.99 -19.17
CA THR A 101 -9.57 -0.63 -19.56
C THR A 101 -9.95 0.13 -18.29
N PRO A 102 -9.22 1.20 -17.91
CA PRO A 102 -9.56 1.97 -16.74
C PRO A 102 -10.91 2.66 -16.97
N SER A 103 -11.92 2.29 -16.18
CA SER A 103 -13.18 3.03 -16.10
C SER A 103 -12.90 4.48 -15.77
N HIS A 104 -13.35 5.38 -16.64
CA HIS A 104 -13.12 6.82 -16.53
C HIS A 104 -14.04 7.49 -15.49
N LEU A 105 -14.70 6.71 -14.64
CA LEU A 105 -15.64 7.18 -13.62
C LEU A 105 -14.94 7.42 -12.27
N ILE A 106 -15.32 8.51 -11.60
CA ILE A 106 -14.78 8.94 -10.33
C ILE A 106 -15.92 9.10 -9.32
N VAL A 107 -15.85 8.38 -8.22
CA VAL A 107 -16.73 8.53 -7.06
C VAL A 107 -16.19 9.65 -6.15
N MET A 108 -17.08 10.52 -5.69
CA MET A 108 -16.72 11.77 -5.02
C MET A 108 -17.63 12.03 -3.82
N SER A 109 -17.06 12.32 -2.64
CA SER A 109 -17.85 12.63 -1.44
C SER A 109 -18.46 14.05 -1.50
N PRO A 110 -19.64 14.28 -0.92
CA PRO A 110 -20.27 15.61 -0.87
C PRO A 110 -19.70 16.56 0.21
N SER A 111 -19.87 17.86 -0.03
CA SER A 111 -19.52 18.95 0.90
C SER A 111 -20.55 19.05 2.05
N GLY A 112 -20.10 19.47 3.23
CA GLY A 112 -20.97 19.88 4.36
C GLY A 112 -21.82 18.79 5.02
N VAL A 113 -21.54 17.50 4.80
CA VAL A 113 -22.26 16.38 5.45
C VAL A 113 -21.44 15.71 6.55
N GLN A 114 -22.14 15.03 7.47
CA GLN A 114 -21.58 14.07 8.43
C GLN A 114 -21.00 12.87 7.68
N LYS A 115 -19.67 12.87 7.45
CA LYS A 115 -18.95 11.89 6.62
C LYS A 115 -19.10 10.45 7.15
N GLU A 116 -19.27 10.29 8.45
CA GLU A 116 -19.53 9.02 9.14
C GLU A 116 -20.96 8.47 8.98
N ARG A 117 -21.89 9.30 8.47
CA ARG A 117 -23.30 8.93 8.30
C ARG A 117 -23.75 8.91 6.85
N MET A 118 -22.82 9.06 5.91
CA MET A 118 -23.10 8.90 4.50
C MET A 118 -23.58 7.48 4.19
N VAL A 119 -24.40 7.35 3.16
CA VAL A 119 -24.78 6.09 2.49
C VAL A 119 -24.36 6.16 1.03
N PRO A 120 -24.27 5.03 0.29
CA PRO A 120 -23.79 5.04 -1.11
C PRO A 120 -24.54 6.02 -2.03
N GLU A 121 -25.81 6.29 -1.75
CA GLU A 121 -26.69 7.21 -2.48
C GLU A 121 -26.35 8.69 -2.24
N ASP A 122 -25.54 9.01 -1.21
CA ASP A 122 -24.99 10.35 -0.96
C ASP A 122 -23.77 10.68 -1.82
N MET A 123 -23.24 9.70 -2.57
CA MET A 123 -22.00 9.86 -3.34
C MET A 123 -22.27 10.36 -4.75
N TYR A 124 -21.49 11.35 -5.16
CA TYR A 124 -21.44 11.84 -6.54
C TYR A 124 -20.68 10.86 -7.45
N VAL A 125 -21.03 10.83 -8.73
CA VAL A 125 -20.24 10.18 -9.79
C VAL A 125 -19.91 11.21 -10.86
N LEU A 126 -18.63 11.31 -11.23
CA LEU A 126 -18.09 12.22 -12.24
C LEU A 126 -17.40 11.43 -13.37
N SER A 127 -17.25 12.06 -14.53
CA SER A 127 -16.33 11.61 -15.59
C SER A 127 -14.87 11.97 -15.29
N SER A 128 -13.94 11.45 -16.09
CA SER A 128 -12.50 11.75 -16.03
C SER A 128 -12.17 13.24 -16.21
N ASP A 129 -13.05 13.97 -16.88
CA ASP A 129 -12.89 15.40 -17.15
C ASP A 129 -13.57 16.27 -16.06
N GLY A 130 -14.15 15.63 -15.04
CA GLY A 130 -14.77 16.29 -13.88
C GLY A 130 -16.25 16.67 -14.07
N PHE A 131 -16.90 16.25 -15.16
CA PHE A 131 -18.34 16.49 -15.34
C PHE A 131 -19.15 15.59 -14.41
N VAL A 132 -20.12 16.17 -13.70
CA VAL A 132 -21.02 15.41 -12.81
C VAL A 132 -22.04 14.62 -13.64
N LEU A 133 -21.98 13.29 -13.51
CA LEU A 133 -22.87 12.33 -14.18
C LEU A 133 -24.01 11.87 -13.27
N THR A 134 -23.79 11.84 -11.96
CA THR A 134 -24.82 11.47 -10.97
C THR A 134 -24.72 12.36 -9.74
N THR A 135 -25.85 12.89 -9.29
CA THR A 135 -25.99 13.68 -8.07
C THR A 135 -26.77 12.93 -7.00
N PRO A 136 -26.49 13.15 -5.71
CA PRO A 136 -27.31 12.64 -4.61
C PRO A 136 -28.77 13.09 -4.69
N VAL A 137 -29.69 12.25 -4.23
CA VAL A 137 -31.12 12.59 -4.15
C VAL A 137 -31.39 13.44 -2.91
N LEU A 138 -32.29 14.41 -3.03
CA LEU A 138 -32.75 15.23 -1.91
C LEU A 138 -33.38 14.34 -0.81
N LYS A 139 -32.80 14.36 0.40
CA LYS A 139 -33.38 13.68 1.57
C LYS A 139 -34.53 14.52 2.14
N SER A 140 -35.58 13.84 2.60
CA SER A 140 -36.81 14.48 3.11
C SER A 140 -36.62 15.41 4.32
N CYS A 141 -35.47 15.35 4.98
CA CYS A 141 -35.11 16.16 6.14
C CYS A 141 -34.18 17.35 5.82
N THR A 142 -33.81 17.60 4.55
CA THR A 142 -32.94 18.72 4.16
C THR A 142 -33.62 19.66 3.16
N HIS A 143 -33.25 20.95 3.17
CA HIS A 143 -33.80 21.95 2.25
C HIS A 143 -33.15 21.93 0.86
N ALA A 144 -32.01 21.25 0.70
CA ALA A 144 -31.29 21.06 -0.54
C ALA A 144 -30.57 19.70 -0.54
N ALA A 145 -30.24 19.20 -1.73
CA ALA A 145 -29.31 18.08 -1.86
C ALA A 145 -27.90 18.54 -1.41
N PRO A 146 -27.07 17.64 -0.84
CA PRO A 146 -25.67 17.95 -0.58
C PRO A 146 -24.98 18.43 -1.86
N LYS A 147 -24.10 19.43 -1.76
CA LYS A 147 -23.28 19.86 -2.89
C LYS A 147 -22.11 18.89 -3.11
N CYS A 148 -21.52 18.88 -4.30
CA CYS A 148 -20.22 18.24 -4.52
C CYS A 148 -19.16 18.93 -3.64
N THR A 149 -18.13 18.20 -3.24
CA THR A 149 -17.01 18.74 -2.45
C THR A 149 -16.33 19.92 -3.16
N ASP A 150 -16.06 21.00 -2.44
CA ASP A 150 -15.37 22.18 -2.96
C ASP A 150 -13.91 21.84 -3.37
N CYS A 151 -13.34 20.76 -2.79
CA CYS A 151 -12.09 20.12 -3.19
C CYS A 151 -12.08 19.52 -4.62
N ALA A 152 -13.23 19.38 -5.30
CA ALA A 152 -13.31 18.62 -6.54
C ALA A 152 -12.31 19.07 -7.63
N PRO A 153 -12.08 20.38 -7.89
CA PRO A 153 -11.08 20.82 -8.87
C PRO A 153 -9.64 20.39 -8.51
N LEU A 154 -9.30 20.35 -7.22
CA LEU A 154 -7.99 19.94 -6.72
C LEU A 154 -7.79 18.44 -6.94
N PHE A 155 -8.81 17.64 -6.59
CA PHE A 155 -8.82 16.20 -6.83
C PHE A 155 -8.72 15.86 -8.32
N MET A 156 -9.47 16.52 -9.19
CA MET A 156 -9.37 16.32 -10.64
C MET A 156 -7.96 16.64 -11.17
N LYS A 157 -7.32 17.70 -10.64
CA LYS A 157 -5.95 18.05 -11.00
C LYS A 157 -4.91 17.00 -10.54
N VAL A 158 -5.11 16.40 -9.37
CA VAL A 158 -4.28 15.27 -8.89
C VAL A 158 -4.50 14.02 -9.75
N TYR A 159 -5.74 13.73 -10.17
CA TYR A 159 -6.01 12.64 -11.10
C TYR A 159 -5.33 12.82 -12.46
N GLU A 160 -5.36 14.05 -13.00
CA GLU A 160 -4.72 14.45 -14.26
C GLU A 160 -3.19 14.34 -14.20
N MET A 161 -2.56 14.87 -13.14
CA MET A 161 -1.10 15.00 -13.06
C MET A 161 -0.39 13.77 -12.49
N CYS A 162 -1.02 13.07 -11.55
CA CYS A 162 -0.40 11.99 -10.78
C CYS A 162 -0.93 10.60 -11.17
N ASN A 163 -1.90 10.52 -12.08
CA ASN A 163 -2.64 9.29 -12.42
C ASN A 163 -3.15 8.53 -11.17
N ALA A 164 -3.67 9.26 -10.18
CA ALA A 164 -4.13 8.66 -8.94
C ALA A 164 -5.31 7.69 -9.15
N GLY A 165 -5.38 6.64 -8.33
CA GLY A 165 -6.59 5.84 -8.13
C GLY A 165 -7.47 6.40 -7.02
N ALA A 166 -6.91 7.10 -6.04
CA ALA A 166 -7.67 7.72 -4.96
C ALA A 166 -6.97 8.98 -4.40
N VAL A 167 -7.76 9.90 -3.85
CA VAL A 167 -7.26 11.09 -3.16
C VAL A 167 -8.02 11.32 -1.85
N ILE A 168 -7.28 11.57 -0.78
CA ILE A 168 -7.76 11.89 0.57
C ILE A 168 -7.41 13.35 0.85
N HIS A 169 -8.40 14.15 1.22
CA HIS A 169 -8.18 15.43 1.89
C HIS A 169 -8.51 15.28 3.37
N SER A 170 -7.51 15.45 4.23
CA SER A 170 -7.61 15.26 5.68
C SER A 170 -7.41 16.57 6.42
N HIS A 171 -8.28 16.82 7.40
CA HIS A 171 -8.22 17.93 8.38
C HIS A 171 -7.65 17.44 9.73
N GLY A 172 -6.81 16.40 9.70
CA GLY A 172 -6.15 15.88 10.90
C GLY A 172 -5.39 16.95 11.69
N MET A 173 -5.46 16.89 13.01
CA MET A 173 -4.95 17.95 13.89
C MET A 173 -3.43 18.10 13.77
N GLU A 174 -2.73 16.98 13.74
CA GLU A 174 -1.28 16.89 13.49
C GLU A 174 -0.87 17.45 12.12
N SER A 175 -1.62 17.19 11.04
CA SER A 175 -1.32 17.80 9.72
C SER A 175 -1.54 19.32 9.70
N CYS A 176 -2.48 19.83 10.51
CA CYS A 176 -2.65 21.26 10.72
C CYS A 176 -1.50 21.86 11.57
N LEU A 177 -1.23 21.29 12.74
CA LEU A 177 -0.26 21.79 13.72
C LEU A 177 1.19 21.75 13.21
N ILE A 178 1.59 20.74 12.44
CA ILE A 178 2.98 20.65 11.94
C ILE A 178 3.35 21.84 11.05
N THR A 179 2.38 22.40 10.32
CA THR A 179 2.57 23.60 9.48
C THR A 179 2.72 24.89 10.29
N MET A 180 2.36 24.87 11.58
CA MET A 180 2.47 26.01 12.51
C MET A 180 3.79 26.03 13.29
N ILE A 181 4.48 24.89 13.47
CA ILE A 181 5.72 24.83 14.26
C ILE A 181 6.81 25.73 13.65
N ASN A 182 6.89 25.79 12.32
CA ASN A 182 7.69 26.79 11.62
C ASN A 182 6.83 27.54 10.58
N PRO A 183 6.21 28.68 10.96
CA PRO A 183 5.28 29.42 10.11
C PRO A 183 5.85 29.93 8.79
N PHE A 184 7.19 29.99 8.65
CA PHE A 184 7.86 30.46 7.44
C PHE A 184 8.41 29.31 6.57
N SER A 185 8.35 28.06 7.03
CA SER A 185 8.80 26.93 6.23
C SER A 185 7.83 26.65 5.08
N LYS A 186 8.36 26.47 3.88
CA LYS A 186 7.61 26.02 2.68
C LYS A 186 7.57 24.49 2.56
N GLU A 187 8.20 23.79 3.48
CA GLU A 187 8.38 22.34 3.45
C GLU A 187 8.26 21.78 4.87
N PHE A 188 7.61 20.64 5.00
CA PHE A 188 7.84 19.72 6.12
C PHE A 188 8.93 18.73 5.70
N ARG A 189 9.90 18.51 6.59
CA ARG A 189 11.05 17.63 6.38
C ARG A 189 11.17 16.68 7.57
N ILE A 190 11.30 15.39 7.33
CA ILE A 190 11.54 14.35 8.33
C ILE A 190 12.38 13.23 7.74
N THR A 191 13.22 12.58 8.54
CA THR A 191 14.10 11.50 8.08
C THR A 191 14.28 10.45 9.17
N HIS A 192 14.82 9.27 8.84
CA HIS A 192 15.21 8.21 9.79
C HIS A 192 14.06 7.69 10.66
N MET A 193 12.85 7.74 10.13
CA MET A 193 11.62 7.24 10.75
C MET A 193 11.04 6.09 9.93
N GLU A 194 10.76 4.95 10.58
CA GLU A 194 10.32 3.70 9.94
C GLU A 194 9.13 3.86 8.99
N MET A 195 8.17 4.72 9.35
CA MET A 195 6.96 4.96 8.56
C MET A 195 7.20 5.70 7.23
N ILE A 196 8.40 6.26 7.00
CA ILE A 196 8.77 6.86 5.69
C ILE A 196 8.71 5.80 4.57
N LYS A 197 9.04 4.54 4.87
CA LYS A 197 8.96 3.41 3.93
C LYS A 197 7.55 3.09 3.44
N GLY A 198 6.52 3.57 4.14
CA GLY A 198 5.13 3.45 3.70
C GLY A 198 4.71 4.51 2.68
N ILE A 199 5.58 5.47 2.35
CA ILE A 199 5.37 6.47 1.30
C ILE A 199 6.03 5.99 0.00
N CYS A 200 5.29 6.02 -1.11
CA CYS A 200 5.78 5.54 -2.40
C CYS A 200 7.10 6.22 -2.81
N GLY A 201 8.07 5.40 -3.21
CA GLY A 201 9.38 5.85 -3.67
C GLY A 201 10.39 6.17 -2.55
N HIS A 202 10.01 6.12 -1.27
CA HIS A 202 10.88 6.48 -0.15
C HIS A 202 11.42 5.28 0.64
N GLY A 203 12.61 5.45 1.23
CA GLY A 203 13.27 4.50 2.13
C GLY A 203 13.57 5.11 3.49
N TYR A 204 13.96 4.28 4.48
CA TYR A 204 14.12 4.68 5.89
C TYR A 204 15.04 5.90 6.10
N HIS A 205 16.24 5.88 5.52
CA HIS A 205 17.25 6.94 5.68
C HIS A 205 17.03 8.13 4.73
N GLU A 206 16.06 8.06 3.82
CA GLU A 206 15.75 9.21 2.97
C GLU A 206 15.15 10.35 3.78
N GLU A 207 15.30 11.56 3.28
CA GLU A 207 14.54 12.71 3.75
C GLU A 207 13.19 12.75 3.01
N LEU A 208 12.10 12.59 3.76
CA LEU A 208 10.75 12.85 3.26
C LEU A 208 10.52 14.36 3.28
N VAL A 209 10.30 14.93 2.10
CA VAL A 209 9.97 16.36 1.92
C VAL A 209 8.53 16.48 1.44
N VAL A 210 7.70 17.19 2.20
CA VAL A 210 6.30 17.48 1.85
C VAL A 210 6.13 18.99 1.68
N PRO A 211 5.75 19.50 0.50
CA PRO A 211 5.53 20.93 0.31
C PRO A 211 4.35 21.44 1.14
N ILE A 212 4.49 22.66 1.65
CA ILE A 212 3.45 23.40 2.39
C ILE A 212 3.02 24.59 1.52
N ILE A 213 1.74 24.61 1.13
CA ILE A 213 1.10 25.77 0.48
C ILE A 213 0.33 26.60 1.52
N GLU A 214 0.21 27.91 1.26
CA GLU A 214 -0.62 28.79 2.09
C GLU A 214 -2.11 28.52 1.84
N ASN A 215 -2.92 28.62 2.89
CA ASN A 215 -4.36 28.44 2.79
C ASN A 215 -5.06 29.67 2.18
N SER A 216 -6.23 29.46 1.55
CA SER A 216 -7.16 30.51 1.15
C SER A 216 -8.53 30.30 1.79
N ALA A 217 -9.34 31.36 1.82
CA ALA A 217 -10.75 31.31 2.22
C ALA A 217 -11.63 30.50 1.23
N HIS A 218 -11.15 30.24 0.02
CA HIS A 218 -11.84 29.47 -1.00
C HIS A 218 -10.93 28.35 -1.53
N GLU A 219 -11.35 27.10 -1.39
CA GLU A 219 -10.53 25.93 -1.77
C GLU A 219 -10.09 25.97 -3.24
N GLY A 220 -10.95 26.45 -4.14
CA GLY A 220 -10.62 26.58 -5.57
C GLY A 220 -9.42 27.49 -5.88
N GLU A 221 -9.05 28.42 -4.99
CA GLU A 221 -7.87 29.27 -5.15
C GLU A 221 -6.56 28.53 -4.84
N LEU A 222 -6.62 27.40 -4.11
CA LEU A 222 -5.46 26.54 -3.85
C LEU A 222 -5.03 25.74 -5.09
N LEU A 223 -5.82 25.74 -6.16
CA LEU A 223 -5.57 24.93 -7.35
C LEU A 223 -4.22 25.25 -8.00
N GLU A 224 -3.85 26.53 -8.11
CA GLU A 224 -2.58 26.94 -8.73
C GLU A 224 -1.38 26.53 -7.88
N SER A 225 -1.40 26.86 -6.58
CA SER A 225 -0.30 26.52 -5.65
C SER A 225 -0.15 25.00 -5.44
N LEU A 226 -1.25 24.24 -5.40
CA LEU A 226 -1.23 22.77 -5.42
C LEU A 226 -0.57 22.24 -6.71
N THR A 227 -0.95 22.79 -7.86
CA THR A 227 -0.40 22.40 -9.17
C THR A 227 1.12 22.69 -9.23
N GLU A 228 1.56 23.84 -8.74
CA GLU A 228 2.99 24.19 -8.65
C GLU A 228 3.75 23.27 -7.69
N ALA A 229 3.17 22.95 -6.53
CA ALA A 229 3.76 22.01 -5.58
C ALA A 229 3.95 20.62 -6.20
N ILE A 230 2.95 20.08 -6.90
CA ILE A 230 3.06 18.76 -7.57
C ILE A 230 4.17 18.78 -8.65
N ARG A 231 4.31 19.88 -9.42
CA ARG A 231 5.38 20.01 -10.42
C ARG A 231 6.78 20.13 -9.79
N ALA A 232 6.90 20.88 -8.70
CA ALA A 232 8.18 21.15 -8.05
C ALA A 232 8.70 19.94 -7.25
N TYR A 233 7.80 19.11 -6.73
CA TYR A 233 8.12 17.95 -5.89
C TYR A 233 7.60 16.65 -6.52
N PRO A 234 8.13 16.20 -7.68
CA PRO A 234 7.57 15.06 -8.43
C PRO A 234 7.66 13.70 -7.71
N LYS A 235 8.35 13.63 -6.56
CA LYS A 235 8.41 12.44 -5.68
C LYS A 235 7.33 12.48 -4.58
N THR A 236 6.68 13.62 -4.32
CA THR A 236 5.66 13.72 -3.27
C THR A 236 4.39 12.99 -3.65
N THR A 237 3.74 12.37 -2.65
CA THR A 237 2.35 11.90 -2.74
C THR A 237 1.42 12.68 -1.82
N ALA A 238 1.89 13.81 -1.28
CA ALA A 238 1.07 14.74 -0.49
C ALA A 238 1.47 16.22 -0.65
N VAL A 239 0.53 17.11 -0.33
CA VAL A 239 0.75 18.56 -0.13
C VAL A 239 0.04 18.99 1.14
N LEU A 240 0.78 19.65 2.04
CA LEU A 240 0.24 20.27 3.26
C LEU A 240 -0.33 21.66 2.93
N VAL A 241 -1.43 22.02 3.59
CA VAL A 241 -2.08 23.34 3.48
C VAL A 241 -2.03 23.99 4.86
N ARG A 242 -1.31 25.11 4.99
CA ARG A 242 -0.99 25.72 6.28
C ARG A 242 -2.26 26.09 7.07
N ASN A 243 -2.30 25.74 8.35
CA ASN A 243 -3.47 25.99 9.23
C ASN A 243 -4.78 25.32 8.75
N HIS A 244 -4.71 24.29 7.91
CA HIS A 244 -5.88 23.65 7.31
C HIS A 244 -5.80 22.12 7.36
N GLY A 245 -4.80 21.52 6.71
CA GLY A 245 -4.74 20.05 6.61
C GLY A 245 -3.79 19.57 5.51
N VAL A 246 -4.14 18.47 4.86
CA VAL A 246 -3.28 17.82 3.85
C VAL A 246 -4.10 17.18 2.72
N PHE A 247 -3.56 17.18 1.50
CA PHE A 247 -4.01 16.36 0.37
C PHE A 247 -3.02 15.22 0.15
N ILE A 248 -3.50 13.97 0.06
CA ILE A 248 -2.68 12.76 -0.08
C ILE A 248 -3.29 11.89 -1.19
N TRP A 249 -2.48 11.31 -2.08
CA TRP A 249 -2.95 10.48 -3.20
C TRP A 249 -2.10 9.23 -3.43
N GLY A 250 -2.69 8.21 -4.03
CA GLY A 250 -2.01 6.98 -4.44
C GLY A 250 -2.61 6.40 -5.70
N ASP A 251 -1.94 5.42 -6.30
CA ASP A 251 -2.38 4.67 -7.49
C ASP A 251 -3.67 3.86 -7.29
N SER A 252 -4.06 3.69 -6.04
CA SER A 252 -5.16 2.87 -5.54
C SER A 252 -5.63 3.43 -4.19
N TRP A 253 -6.85 3.06 -3.76
CA TRP A 253 -7.32 3.44 -2.41
C TRP A 253 -6.45 2.84 -1.30
N VAL A 254 -5.91 1.64 -1.50
CA VAL A 254 -5.02 0.96 -0.56
C VAL A 254 -3.74 1.75 -0.37
N SER A 255 -3.10 2.15 -1.48
CA SER A 255 -1.91 3.00 -1.49
C SER A 255 -2.18 4.36 -0.85
N ALA A 256 -3.23 5.08 -1.30
CA ALA A 256 -3.60 6.38 -0.76
C ALA A 256 -3.85 6.34 0.77
N LYS A 257 -4.59 5.33 1.26
CA LYS A 257 -4.84 5.12 2.69
C LYS A 257 -3.56 4.82 3.45
N THR A 258 -2.75 3.86 2.98
CA THR A 258 -1.52 3.44 3.67
C THR A 258 -0.54 4.60 3.81
N GLN A 259 -0.36 5.38 2.74
CA GLN A 259 0.45 6.59 2.77
C GLN A 259 -0.14 7.65 3.70
N ALA A 260 -1.46 7.81 3.76
CA ALA A 260 -2.09 8.74 4.69
C ALA A 260 -1.84 8.36 6.16
N GLU A 261 -1.96 7.08 6.52
CA GLU A 261 -1.61 6.59 7.86
C GLU A 261 -0.15 6.89 8.21
N CYS A 262 0.76 6.72 7.25
CA CYS A 262 2.18 7.04 7.40
C CYS A 262 2.44 8.55 7.53
N TYR A 263 1.85 9.39 6.68
CA TYR A 263 1.96 10.84 6.76
C TYR A 263 1.45 11.38 8.10
N HIS A 264 0.24 10.97 8.52
CA HIS A 264 -0.33 11.38 9.80
C HIS A 264 0.52 10.93 11.00
N TYR A 265 1.06 9.70 10.97
CA TYR A 265 2.03 9.25 11.97
C TYR A 265 3.29 10.14 11.99
N LEU A 266 3.86 10.47 10.83
CA LEU A 266 5.09 11.24 10.73
C LEU A 266 4.92 12.69 11.18
N PHE A 267 3.75 13.30 10.93
CA PHE A 267 3.41 14.63 11.46
C PHE A 267 3.28 14.61 12.99
N ASP A 268 2.56 13.63 13.55
CA ASP A 268 2.42 13.46 15.01
C ASP A 268 3.75 13.14 15.70
N ALA A 269 4.59 12.30 15.08
CA ALA A 269 5.93 12.01 15.55
C ALA A 269 6.83 13.26 15.55
N ALA A 270 6.80 14.08 14.50
CA ALA A 270 7.52 15.34 14.45
C ALA A 270 7.08 16.31 15.56
N ILE A 271 5.76 16.44 15.79
CA ILE A 271 5.21 17.26 16.89
C ILE A 271 5.71 16.75 18.25
N LYS A 272 5.70 15.44 18.47
CA LYS A 272 6.18 14.82 19.73
C LYS A 272 7.69 14.99 19.92
N LEU A 273 8.48 14.81 18.87
CA LEU A 273 9.93 15.08 18.88
C LEU A 273 10.19 16.56 19.22
N HIS A 274 9.47 17.50 18.60
CA HIS A 274 9.56 18.93 18.92
C HIS A 274 9.25 19.21 20.40
N GLN A 275 8.19 18.62 20.95
CA GLN A 275 7.81 18.76 22.37
C GLN A 275 8.87 18.21 23.33
N LEU A 276 9.65 17.20 22.91
CA LEU A 276 10.78 16.64 23.65
C LEU A 276 12.10 17.42 23.44
N GLY A 277 12.10 18.48 22.62
CA GLY A 277 13.28 19.26 22.27
C GLY A 277 14.21 18.57 21.27
N LEU A 278 13.68 17.61 20.49
CA LEU A 278 14.40 16.82 19.51
C LEU A 278 14.09 17.29 18.08
N ASP A 279 15.11 17.31 17.23
CA ASP A 279 14.97 17.68 15.82
C ASP A 279 14.65 16.45 14.95
N TRP A 280 13.43 16.43 14.43
CA TRP A 280 12.92 15.36 13.55
C TRP A 280 13.48 15.42 12.12
N SER A 281 14.15 16.51 11.74
CA SER A 281 14.86 16.62 10.46
C SER A 281 16.29 16.05 10.50
N THR A 282 16.76 15.59 11.67
CA THR A 282 18.11 15.03 11.85
C THR A 282 18.09 13.51 12.10
N PRO A 283 19.06 12.74 11.57
CA PRO A 283 19.19 11.31 11.82
C PRO A 283 19.29 10.89 13.29
N SER A 284 19.85 11.78 14.12
CA SER A 284 20.27 11.41 15.47
C SER A 284 19.16 11.49 16.52
N HIS A 285 18.05 12.20 16.24
CA HIS A 285 16.95 12.51 17.18
C HIS A 285 17.43 12.61 18.64
N GLY A 286 18.47 13.42 18.88
CA GLY A 286 19.54 13.15 19.86
C GLY A 286 19.16 12.82 21.31
N PRO A 287 20.11 12.33 22.14
CA PRO A 287 19.82 11.97 23.52
C PRO A 287 19.20 13.13 24.30
N ILE A 288 18.04 12.86 24.92
CA ILE A 288 17.24 13.84 25.68
C ILE A 288 18.13 14.51 26.73
N ARG A 289 18.55 15.75 26.45
CA ARG A 289 19.18 16.58 27.45
C ARG A 289 18.11 16.97 28.45
N ASN A 290 18.26 16.54 29.70
CA ASN A 290 17.40 16.96 30.82
C ASN A 290 17.47 18.49 30.96
N VAL A 291 16.54 19.21 30.33
CA VAL A 291 16.35 20.64 30.55
C VAL A 291 15.44 20.82 31.75
N SER A 292 16.06 21.05 32.91
CA SER A 292 15.35 21.45 34.13
C SER A 292 14.82 22.88 34.01
N GLY A 293 13.67 23.03 33.35
CA GLY A 293 12.67 24.06 33.65
C GLY A 293 12.82 25.47 33.06
N PHE A 294 11.64 26.07 32.89
CA PHE A 294 11.29 27.49 32.78
C PHE A 294 11.34 28.21 31.42
N TRP A 295 10.16 28.73 31.03
CA TRP A 295 9.98 29.77 30.01
C TRP A 295 10.49 31.13 30.52
N GLY A 296 11.03 31.96 29.60
CA GLY A 296 10.96 33.43 29.77
C GLY A 296 12.18 34.24 29.34
N CYS A 297 12.04 34.92 28.20
CA CYS A 297 12.66 36.21 27.86
C CYS A 297 14.19 36.35 27.68
N SER A 298 14.55 37.33 26.85
CA SER A 298 15.90 37.68 26.41
C SER A 298 16.86 38.08 27.53
N GLY A 299 18.13 37.63 27.44
CA GLY A 299 19.22 38.17 28.25
C GLY A 299 20.57 37.54 27.94
N ASN A 300 21.55 38.35 27.52
CA ASN A 300 22.95 37.92 27.43
C ASN A 300 23.47 37.51 28.80
N PHE A 301 23.95 36.28 28.95
CA PHE A 301 24.90 35.93 30.02
C PHE A 301 26.01 35.01 29.53
N SER A 302 27.18 35.60 29.33
CA SER A 302 28.43 34.88 29.17
C SER A 302 28.96 34.46 30.55
N ARG A 303 29.12 33.14 30.77
CA ARG A 303 30.14 32.65 31.72
C ARG A 303 30.57 31.23 31.43
N ALA A 304 31.88 31.04 31.43
CA ALA A 304 32.52 29.77 31.08
C ALA A 304 32.33 28.70 32.18
N LEU A 305 32.18 27.44 31.75
CA LEU A 305 32.75 26.30 32.45
C LEU A 305 33.76 25.60 31.54
N ARG A 306 34.96 25.34 32.06
CA ARG A 306 35.97 24.48 31.43
C ARG A 306 35.78 23.06 31.95
N THR A 307 35.57 22.10 31.06
CA THR A 307 35.76 20.67 31.35
C THR A 307 36.07 19.91 30.06
N GLY A 308 37.21 19.20 30.07
CA GLY A 308 37.52 18.05 29.20
C GLY A 308 37.29 18.19 27.70
N ALA A 309 38.35 18.49 26.95
CA ALA A 309 38.41 18.07 25.55
C ALA A 309 38.58 16.54 25.51
N LEU A 310 37.54 15.82 25.10
CA LEU A 310 37.65 14.46 24.59
C LEU A 310 37.87 14.56 23.07
N SER A 311 38.79 13.77 22.52
CA SER A 311 39.15 13.77 21.11
C SER A 311 38.00 13.33 20.22
N LEU A 312 37.95 13.88 19.01
CA LEU A 312 36.87 13.67 18.04
C LEU A 312 36.92 12.30 17.31
N ASP A 313 37.89 11.44 17.64
CA ASP A 313 38.26 10.27 16.84
C ASP A 313 37.62 8.94 17.27
N ASP A 314 36.95 8.87 18.43
CA ASP A 314 36.42 7.60 19.00
C ASP A 314 34.88 7.42 18.85
N MET A 315 34.19 8.27 18.09
CA MET A 315 32.77 8.05 17.76
C MET A 315 32.62 7.13 16.54
N ILE A 316 33.05 5.88 16.69
CA ILE A 316 32.63 4.79 15.81
C ILE A 316 31.12 4.63 16.01
N GLU A 317 30.33 4.91 14.98
CA GLU A 317 28.90 4.60 15.00
C GLU A 317 28.71 3.09 15.24
N PRO A 318 27.82 2.66 16.15
CA PRO A 318 27.53 1.25 16.32
C PRO A 318 26.85 0.76 15.04
N SER A 319 27.57 0.00 14.22
CA SER A 319 27.05 -0.63 13.01
C SER A 319 25.79 -1.41 13.34
N GLN A 320 24.65 -1.00 12.79
CA GLN A 320 23.38 -1.71 12.96
C GLN A 320 23.41 -3.02 12.18
N HIS A 321 24.07 -4.03 12.76
CA HIS A 321 24.11 -5.36 12.18
C HIS A 321 22.70 -5.93 12.09
N CYS A 322 22.34 -6.32 10.88
CA CYS A 322 21.05 -6.92 10.55
C CYS A 322 21.29 -8.34 10.02
N VAL A 323 20.49 -9.30 10.46
CA VAL A 323 20.57 -10.69 10.01
C VAL A 323 19.28 -11.08 9.31
N LEU A 324 19.40 -11.55 8.07
CA LEU A 324 18.33 -12.14 7.29
C LEU A 324 18.54 -13.67 7.27
N LEU A 325 17.55 -14.44 7.71
CA LEU A 325 17.63 -15.90 7.79
C LEU A 325 16.65 -16.57 6.83
N ASP A 326 17.09 -17.65 6.21
CA ASP A 326 16.22 -18.64 5.61
C ASP A 326 15.54 -19.56 6.65
N ILE A 327 14.49 -20.27 6.23
CA ILE A 327 13.83 -21.28 7.05
C ILE A 327 14.41 -22.66 6.76
N GLU A 328 14.10 -23.19 5.58
CA GLU A 328 14.51 -24.52 5.12
C GLU A 328 16.04 -24.60 5.07
N GLY A 329 16.59 -25.75 5.46
CA GLY A 329 18.04 -26.01 5.45
C GLY A 329 18.90 -25.11 6.36
N THR A 330 18.34 -24.11 7.05
CA THR A 330 19.12 -23.07 7.75
C THR A 330 18.73 -22.94 9.22
N THR A 331 17.46 -22.65 9.51
CA THR A 331 16.92 -22.65 10.88
C THR A 331 16.13 -23.93 11.17
N THR A 332 15.48 -24.48 10.16
CA THR A 332 14.60 -25.65 10.22
C THR A 332 15.16 -26.73 9.29
N PRO A 333 15.19 -28.03 9.66
CA PRO A 333 15.58 -29.09 8.74
C PRO A 333 14.71 -29.06 7.48
N ALA A 334 15.31 -29.16 6.29
CA ALA A 334 14.56 -29.21 5.03
C ALA A 334 13.51 -30.34 5.03
N SER A 335 13.88 -31.49 5.64
CA SER A 335 12.99 -32.63 5.85
C SER A 335 11.73 -32.32 6.67
N PHE A 336 11.75 -31.32 7.56
CA PHE A 336 10.54 -30.98 8.32
C PHE A 336 9.43 -30.41 7.42
N VAL A 337 9.79 -29.69 6.35
CA VAL A 337 8.81 -29.13 5.41
C VAL A 337 8.29 -30.23 4.48
N SER A 338 9.17 -31.06 3.92
CA SER A 338 8.79 -32.16 3.01
C SER A 338 8.10 -33.33 3.69
N ASP A 339 8.48 -33.67 4.93
CA ASP A 339 8.10 -34.93 5.59
C ASP A 339 7.04 -34.70 6.70
N VAL A 340 6.85 -33.45 7.15
CA VAL A 340 5.82 -33.11 8.16
C VAL A 340 4.80 -32.11 7.63
N LEU A 341 5.20 -30.91 7.17
CA LEU A 341 4.23 -29.88 6.80
C LEU A 341 3.37 -30.25 5.58
N PHE A 342 3.98 -30.64 4.46
CA PHE A 342 3.19 -31.02 3.27
C PHE A 342 2.35 -32.30 3.47
N PRO A 343 2.85 -33.38 4.10
CA PRO A 343 2.04 -34.55 4.45
C PRO A 343 0.89 -34.21 5.40
N TYR A 344 1.13 -33.39 6.44
CA TYR A 344 0.06 -32.98 7.34
C TYR A 344 -1.07 -32.25 6.60
N ALA A 345 -0.74 -31.36 5.65
CA ALA A 345 -1.76 -30.67 4.85
C ALA A 345 -2.53 -31.62 3.92
N HIS A 346 -1.84 -32.58 3.28
CA HIS A 346 -2.44 -33.63 2.46
C HIS A 346 -3.40 -34.52 3.27
N ASP A 347 -3.01 -34.92 4.48
CA ASP A 347 -3.80 -35.86 5.29
C ASP A 347 -4.96 -35.17 6.03
N ASN A 348 -4.85 -33.87 6.33
CA ASN A 348 -5.86 -33.14 7.10
C ASN A 348 -6.79 -32.24 6.28
N VAL A 349 -6.57 -32.01 4.97
CA VAL A 349 -7.44 -31.14 4.16
C VAL A 349 -8.93 -31.50 4.25
N GLY A 350 -9.28 -32.79 4.22
CA GLY A 350 -10.68 -33.24 4.34
C GLY A 350 -11.27 -32.96 5.72
N LYS A 351 -10.52 -33.23 6.80
CA LYS A 351 -10.90 -32.95 8.20
C LYS A 351 -11.08 -31.45 8.42
N HIS A 352 -10.14 -30.63 7.94
CA HIS A 352 -10.20 -29.19 8.04
C HIS A 352 -11.43 -28.64 7.31
N LEU A 353 -11.56 -28.91 6.00
CA LEU A 353 -12.69 -28.42 5.21
C LEU A 353 -14.04 -28.88 5.76
N ALA A 354 -14.17 -30.10 6.29
CA ALA A 354 -15.42 -30.54 6.91
C ALA A 354 -15.79 -29.74 8.17
N ALA A 355 -14.80 -29.41 9.00
CA ALA A 355 -14.96 -28.66 10.24
C ALA A 355 -15.16 -27.15 10.00
N THR A 356 -14.48 -26.57 9.01
CA THR A 356 -14.46 -25.12 8.77
C THR A 356 -15.38 -24.65 7.65
N TYR A 357 -15.95 -25.54 6.81
CA TYR A 357 -16.70 -25.20 5.58
C TYR A 357 -17.58 -23.96 5.65
N ASP A 358 -18.39 -23.85 6.72
CA ASP A 358 -19.43 -22.83 6.85
C ASP A 358 -18.89 -21.49 7.41
N SER A 359 -17.57 -21.38 7.61
CA SER A 359 -16.88 -20.14 7.97
C SER A 359 -16.54 -19.30 6.75
N GLU A 360 -16.49 -17.98 6.94
CA GLU A 360 -16.14 -17.02 5.89
C GLU A 360 -14.72 -17.26 5.33
N GLU A 361 -13.76 -17.59 6.19
CA GLU A 361 -12.38 -17.92 5.79
C GLU A 361 -12.34 -19.15 4.87
N ALA A 362 -13.01 -20.24 5.24
CA ALA A 362 -13.06 -21.45 4.42
C ALA A 362 -13.82 -21.22 3.10
N GLN A 363 -14.90 -20.43 3.11
CA GLN A 363 -15.60 -20.06 1.88
C GLN A 363 -14.70 -19.25 0.92
N ASN A 364 -13.86 -18.35 1.44
CA ASN A 364 -12.89 -17.62 0.64
C ASN A 364 -11.82 -18.56 0.03
N ASP A 365 -11.28 -19.51 0.79
CA ASP A 365 -10.38 -20.55 0.27
C ASP A 365 -11.04 -21.38 -0.84
N ILE A 366 -12.29 -21.82 -0.60
CA ILE A 366 -13.08 -22.61 -1.54
C ILE A 366 -13.31 -21.84 -2.84
N ASN A 367 -13.61 -20.54 -2.78
CA ASN A 367 -13.83 -19.71 -3.96
C ASN A 367 -12.55 -19.51 -4.78
N LEU A 368 -11.40 -19.32 -4.13
CA LEU A 368 -10.10 -19.26 -4.80
C LEU A 368 -9.70 -20.61 -5.43
N LEU A 369 -9.98 -21.72 -4.75
CA LEU A 369 -9.74 -23.07 -5.27
C LEU A 369 -10.68 -23.41 -6.43
N ARG A 370 -11.97 -23.05 -6.36
CA ARG A 370 -12.92 -23.15 -7.48
C ARG A 370 -12.39 -22.43 -8.72
N SER A 371 -11.91 -21.21 -8.54
CA SER A 371 -11.35 -20.38 -9.62
C SER A 371 -10.08 -21.00 -10.23
N GLN A 372 -9.14 -21.47 -9.40
CA GLN A 372 -7.93 -22.13 -9.87
C GLN A 372 -8.22 -23.45 -10.59
N VAL A 373 -9.13 -24.28 -10.05
CA VAL A 373 -9.49 -25.58 -10.65
C VAL A 373 -10.22 -25.40 -11.97
N GLN A 374 -11.01 -24.34 -12.15
CA GLN A 374 -11.62 -24.02 -13.44
C GLN A 374 -10.55 -23.74 -14.51
N ILE A 375 -9.55 -22.92 -14.19
CA ILE A 375 -8.38 -22.65 -15.06
C ILE A 375 -7.62 -23.95 -15.37
N ASP A 376 -7.43 -24.80 -14.35
CA ASP A 376 -6.71 -26.08 -14.50
C ASP A 376 -7.44 -27.06 -15.42
N LEU A 377 -8.78 -27.09 -15.37
CA LEU A 377 -9.62 -27.91 -16.25
C LEU A 377 -9.57 -27.40 -17.70
N GLU A 378 -9.64 -26.09 -17.90
CA GLU A 378 -9.51 -25.45 -19.23
C GLU A 378 -8.13 -25.69 -19.86
N GLN A 379 -7.08 -25.76 -19.04
CA GLN A 379 -5.71 -26.07 -19.46
C GLN A 379 -5.42 -27.58 -19.57
N GLY A 380 -6.37 -28.46 -19.21
CA GLY A 380 -6.20 -29.91 -19.25
C GLY A 380 -5.16 -30.45 -18.25
N VAL A 381 -4.99 -29.79 -17.10
CA VAL A 381 -4.01 -30.19 -16.08
C VAL A 381 -4.36 -31.56 -15.51
N ILE A 382 -3.39 -32.47 -15.54
CA ILE A 382 -3.56 -33.85 -15.06
C ILE A 382 -3.92 -33.85 -13.56
N GLY A 383 -5.04 -34.48 -13.22
CA GLY A 383 -5.54 -34.60 -11.84
C GLY A 383 -6.52 -33.51 -11.41
N ALA A 384 -6.79 -32.49 -12.25
CA ALA A 384 -7.88 -31.56 -12.00
C ALA A 384 -9.24 -32.26 -12.18
N VAL A 385 -10.18 -32.02 -11.26
CA VAL A 385 -11.56 -32.57 -11.32
C VAL A 385 -12.60 -31.49 -11.04
N PRO A 386 -13.76 -31.47 -11.74
CA PRO A 386 -14.80 -30.48 -11.50
C PRO A 386 -15.28 -30.43 -10.04
N ILE A 387 -15.40 -29.22 -9.50
CA ILE A 387 -15.99 -28.97 -8.18
C ILE A 387 -17.48 -28.67 -8.38
N PRO A 388 -18.40 -29.49 -7.85
CA PRO A 388 -19.84 -29.28 -8.03
C PRO A 388 -20.32 -27.98 -7.36
N LEU A 389 -21.49 -27.49 -7.78
CA LEU A 389 -22.14 -26.32 -7.17
C LEU A 389 -22.67 -26.68 -5.76
N ASP A 390 -22.73 -25.71 -4.85
CA ASP A 390 -22.96 -25.98 -3.42
C ASP A 390 -24.29 -26.65 -3.11
N TYR A 391 -25.33 -26.43 -3.93
CA TYR A 391 -26.63 -27.09 -3.80
C TYR A 391 -26.59 -28.63 -4.00
N VAL A 392 -25.49 -29.16 -4.57
CA VAL A 392 -25.29 -30.61 -4.77
C VAL A 392 -24.92 -31.31 -3.45
N GLY A 393 -24.47 -30.55 -2.44
CA GLY A 393 -24.20 -31.03 -1.09
C GLY A 393 -22.74 -30.85 -0.66
N LYS A 394 -22.56 -30.31 0.54
CA LYS A 394 -21.26 -30.02 1.21
C LYS A 394 -20.25 -31.17 1.10
N GLU A 395 -20.70 -32.41 1.33
CA GLU A 395 -19.84 -33.62 1.30
C GLU A 395 -19.20 -33.86 -0.08
N LEU A 396 -19.95 -33.66 -1.16
CA LEU A 396 -19.46 -33.82 -2.54
C LEU A 396 -18.53 -32.68 -2.97
N VAL A 397 -18.82 -31.44 -2.54
CA VAL A 397 -17.93 -30.29 -2.76
C VAL A 397 -16.58 -30.53 -2.08
N ILE A 398 -16.59 -30.94 -0.80
CA ILE A 398 -15.37 -31.27 -0.05
C ILE A 398 -14.61 -32.42 -0.73
N ALA A 399 -15.27 -33.49 -1.16
CA ALA A 399 -14.61 -34.60 -1.84
C ALA A 399 -13.87 -34.16 -3.12
N SER A 400 -14.50 -33.32 -3.97
CA SER A 400 -13.83 -32.75 -5.14
C SER A 400 -12.67 -31.81 -4.78
N LEU A 401 -12.81 -30.99 -3.74
CA LEU A 401 -11.74 -30.11 -3.26
C LEU A 401 -10.53 -30.91 -2.75
N VAL A 402 -10.76 -31.94 -1.93
CA VAL A 402 -9.73 -32.85 -1.41
C VAL A 402 -9.00 -33.54 -2.56
N ALA A 403 -9.71 -34.02 -3.59
CA ALA A 403 -9.10 -34.65 -4.76
C ALA A 403 -8.17 -33.67 -5.53
N ASN A 404 -8.64 -32.45 -5.80
CA ASN A 404 -7.85 -31.41 -6.47
C ASN A 404 -6.62 -31.01 -5.63
N VAL A 405 -6.79 -30.68 -4.35
CA VAL A 405 -5.70 -30.29 -3.44
C VAL A 405 -4.66 -31.41 -3.33
N THR A 406 -5.11 -32.67 -3.20
CA THR A 406 -4.24 -33.84 -3.21
C THR A 406 -3.41 -33.95 -4.49
N ALA A 407 -4.03 -33.74 -5.65
CA ALA A 407 -3.33 -33.75 -6.94
C ALA A 407 -2.31 -32.60 -7.05
N MET A 408 -2.67 -31.40 -6.60
CA MET A 408 -1.78 -30.24 -6.59
C MET A 408 -0.55 -30.45 -5.69
N ILE A 409 -0.73 -30.99 -4.48
CA ILE A 409 0.36 -31.29 -3.54
C ILE A 409 1.30 -32.35 -4.12
N ARG A 410 0.76 -33.45 -4.67
CA ARG A 410 1.56 -34.52 -5.29
C ARG A 410 2.36 -34.08 -6.50
N ALA A 411 1.96 -32.99 -7.16
CA ALA A 411 2.64 -32.41 -8.30
C ALA A 411 3.51 -31.17 -7.95
N ASP A 412 3.77 -30.91 -6.65
CA ASP A 412 4.50 -29.73 -6.14
C ASP A 412 4.03 -28.40 -6.76
N ARG A 413 2.71 -28.23 -6.94
CA ARG A 413 2.14 -27.07 -7.63
C ARG A 413 2.12 -25.84 -6.72
N LYS A 414 2.88 -24.81 -7.11
CA LYS A 414 3.10 -23.59 -6.32
C LYS A 414 2.04 -22.51 -6.61
N VAL A 415 0.77 -22.88 -6.55
CA VAL A 415 -0.39 -21.99 -6.81
C VAL A 415 -0.85 -21.29 -5.53
N THR A 416 -1.32 -20.03 -5.65
CA THR A 416 -1.68 -19.17 -4.51
C THR A 416 -2.81 -19.75 -3.67
N SER A 417 -3.87 -20.26 -4.30
CA SER A 417 -5.04 -20.84 -3.63
C SER A 417 -4.70 -22.06 -2.78
N LEU A 418 -3.77 -22.91 -3.25
CA LEU A 418 -3.25 -24.03 -2.46
C LEU A 418 -2.47 -23.53 -1.24
N LYS A 419 -1.53 -22.59 -1.44
CA LYS A 419 -0.67 -22.07 -0.37
C LYS A 419 -1.49 -21.43 0.77
N GLN A 420 -2.57 -20.74 0.44
CA GLN A 420 -3.48 -20.13 1.43
C GLN A 420 -4.16 -21.20 2.29
N LEU A 421 -4.84 -22.16 1.67
CA LEU A 421 -5.48 -23.27 2.39
C LEU A 421 -4.47 -24.11 3.21
N GLN A 422 -3.27 -24.36 2.69
CA GLN A 422 -2.19 -25.02 3.44
C GLN A 422 -1.84 -24.24 4.72
N GLY A 423 -1.73 -22.91 4.62
CA GLY A 423 -1.54 -22.02 5.77
C GLY A 423 -2.61 -22.23 6.86
N HIS A 424 -3.89 -22.26 6.47
CA HIS A 424 -5.02 -22.42 7.39
C HIS A 424 -5.09 -23.83 8.02
N ILE A 425 -4.73 -24.87 7.26
CA ILE A 425 -4.60 -26.25 7.77
C ILE A 425 -3.45 -26.33 8.79
N TRP A 426 -2.28 -25.76 8.49
CA TRP A 426 -1.15 -25.72 9.43
C TRP A 426 -1.49 -24.91 10.69
N ARG A 427 -2.17 -23.76 10.54
CA ARG A 427 -2.68 -22.96 11.67
C ARG A 427 -3.50 -23.80 12.62
N THR A 428 -4.40 -24.62 12.07
CA THR A 428 -5.23 -25.55 12.84
C THR A 428 -4.37 -26.56 13.62
N GLY A 429 -3.41 -27.21 12.95
CA GLY A 429 -2.55 -28.25 13.56
C GLY A 429 -1.59 -27.74 14.62
N PHE A 430 -1.04 -26.53 14.44
CA PHE A 430 -0.25 -25.87 15.48
C PHE A 430 -1.12 -25.48 16.68
N GLN A 431 -2.31 -24.90 16.46
CA GLN A 431 -3.22 -24.51 17.53
C GLN A 431 -3.78 -25.71 18.32
N SER A 432 -4.00 -26.85 17.68
CA SER A 432 -4.41 -28.10 18.35
C SER A 432 -3.25 -28.85 19.01
N ASN A 433 -2.00 -28.39 18.84
CA ASN A 433 -0.77 -29.09 19.24
C ASN A 433 -0.65 -30.51 18.64
N GLU A 434 -1.20 -30.73 17.44
CA GLU A 434 -1.05 -32.00 16.70
C GLU A 434 0.40 -32.20 16.24
N PHE A 435 1.16 -31.11 16.05
CA PHE A 435 2.61 -31.13 15.87
C PHE A 435 3.25 -29.81 16.34
N VAL A 436 4.58 -29.81 16.45
CA VAL A 436 5.41 -28.68 16.88
C VAL A 436 6.52 -28.49 15.85
N ALA A 437 6.90 -27.24 15.55
CA ALA A 437 7.96 -26.95 14.60
C ALA A 437 9.34 -27.30 15.16
N ILE A 438 10.18 -27.93 14.33
CA ILE A 438 11.54 -28.32 14.72
C ILE A 438 12.55 -27.29 14.21
N VAL A 439 13.12 -26.50 15.11
CA VAL A 439 14.26 -25.62 14.84
C VAL A 439 15.54 -26.27 15.36
N PHE A 440 16.69 -26.02 14.72
CA PHE A 440 17.99 -26.48 15.21
C PHE A 440 18.33 -25.85 16.58
N ASP A 441 19.08 -26.58 17.42
CA ASP A 441 19.26 -26.26 18.85
C ASP A 441 20.14 -25.02 19.12
N ASP A 442 20.90 -24.59 18.12
CA ASP A 442 21.67 -23.37 18.12
C ASP A 442 20.83 -22.13 17.78
N VAL A 443 19.73 -22.29 17.04
CA VAL A 443 18.95 -21.17 16.49
C VAL A 443 18.33 -20.33 17.59
N ALA A 444 17.64 -20.96 18.55
CA ALA A 444 17.02 -20.25 19.67
C ALA A 444 18.06 -19.49 20.53
N LYS A 445 19.27 -20.05 20.67
CA LYS A 445 20.39 -19.44 21.40
C LYS A 445 20.99 -18.26 20.63
N ALA A 446 21.19 -18.42 19.32
CA ALA A 446 21.69 -17.36 18.44
C ALA A 446 20.72 -16.17 18.36
N LEU A 447 19.43 -16.44 18.14
CA LEU A 447 18.36 -15.42 18.14
C LEU A 447 18.31 -14.66 19.47
N ALA A 448 18.36 -15.35 20.61
CA ALA A 448 18.37 -14.71 21.92
C ALA A 448 19.62 -13.83 22.16
N ARG A 449 20.80 -14.29 21.70
CA ARG A 449 22.05 -13.52 21.77
C ARG A 449 21.99 -12.27 20.90
N TRP A 450 21.57 -12.39 19.64
CA TRP A 450 21.43 -11.28 18.69
C TRP A 450 20.41 -10.24 19.16
N HIS A 451 19.26 -10.69 19.68
CA HIS A 451 18.28 -9.79 20.27
C HIS A 451 18.85 -9.03 21.49
N ALA A 452 19.64 -9.70 22.34
CA ALA A 452 20.30 -9.06 23.48
C ALA A 452 21.41 -8.08 23.08
N SER A 453 22.06 -8.26 21.92
CA SER A 453 23.02 -7.29 21.35
C SER A 453 22.37 -6.18 20.51
N GLY A 454 21.04 -6.17 20.36
CA GLY A 454 20.33 -5.19 19.53
C GLY A 454 20.40 -5.46 18.02
N THR A 455 20.94 -6.61 17.61
CA THR A 455 20.98 -7.08 16.22
C THR A 455 19.56 -7.39 15.76
N LYS A 456 19.10 -6.72 14.69
CA LYS A 456 17.77 -6.94 14.11
C LYS A 456 17.77 -8.24 13.31
N VAL A 457 16.76 -9.08 13.45
CA VAL A 457 16.66 -10.37 12.73
C VAL A 457 15.37 -10.45 11.92
N TYR A 458 15.48 -10.81 10.64
CA TYR A 458 14.36 -10.97 9.70
C TYR A 458 14.39 -12.36 9.07
N ILE A 459 13.24 -12.83 8.60
CA ILE A 459 13.11 -14.10 7.87
C ILE A 459 12.81 -13.83 6.39
N TYR A 460 13.39 -14.61 5.47
CA TYR A 460 12.99 -14.64 4.06
C TYR A 460 12.87 -16.09 3.57
N SER A 461 11.66 -16.53 3.21
CA SER A 461 11.38 -17.92 2.80
C SER A 461 10.37 -18.00 1.64
N SER A 462 10.32 -19.17 0.97
CA SER A 462 9.34 -19.46 -0.10
C SER A 462 7.94 -19.78 0.44
N VAL A 463 7.86 -20.06 1.75
CA VAL A 463 6.64 -20.26 2.54
C VAL A 463 5.97 -18.90 2.78
N ILE A 464 4.63 -18.84 2.76
CA ILE A 464 3.88 -17.59 2.99
C ILE A 464 4.11 -17.03 4.40
N ARG A 465 4.12 -15.70 4.56
CA ARG A 465 4.48 -15.03 5.85
C ARG A 465 3.72 -15.56 7.06
N GLU A 466 2.44 -15.88 6.95
CA GLU A 466 1.66 -16.45 8.05
C GLU A 466 2.21 -17.81 8.51
N ALA A 467 2.50 -18.70 7.58
CA ALA A 467 3.05 -20.02 7.91
C ALA A 467 4.47 -19.91 8.50
N GLN A 468 5.28 -18.93 8.09
CA GLN A 468 6.55 -18.61 8.75
C GLN A 468 6.35 -18.20 10.22
N GLN A 469 5.37 -17.32 10.49
CA GLN A 469 5.03 -16.90 11.85
C GLN A 469 4.52 -18.07 12.69
N LEU A 470 3.69 -18.95 12.13
CA LEU A 470 3.16 -20.11 12.84
C LEU A 470 4.26 -21.11 13.22
N LEU A 471 5.19 -21.37 12.29
CA LEU A 471 6.35 -22.24 12.52
C LEU A 471 7.22 -21.70 13.67
N LEU A 472 7.59 -20.43 13.63
CA LEU A 472 8.51 -19.83 14.62
C LEU A 472 7.82 -19.48 15.95
N ALA A 473 6.49 -19.37 15.98
CA ALA A 473 5.71 -19.22 17.22
C ALA A 473 5.51 -20.54 17.99
N ASN A 474 5.36 -21.66 17.26
CA ASN A 474 4.99 -22.95 17.84
C ASN A 474 6.15 -23.94 17.70
N SER A 475 7.34 -23.51 18.14
CA SER A 475 8.57 -24.28 17.99
C SER A 475 8.88 -25.18 19.19
N ASN A 476 9.81 -26.12 19.01
CA ASN A 476 10.39 -26.94 20.09
C ASN A 476 11.15 -26.12 21.15
N TYR A 477 11.33 -24.81 20.94
CA TYR A 477 11.85 -23.84 21.92
C TYR A 477 10.81 -22.78 22.36
N GLY A 478 9.51 -23.01 22.06
CA GLY A 478 8.42 -22.09 22.29
C GLY A 478 8.34 -20.96 21.25
N ASP A 479 7.76 -19.83 21.61
CA ASP A 479 7.64 -18.68 20.71
C ASP A 479 9.00 -17.96 20.55
N LEU A 480 9.55 -18.04 19.33
CA LEU A 480 10.78 -17.36 18.91
C LEU A 480 10.50 -16.05 18.15
N LYS A 481 9.25 -15.74 17.78
CA LYS A 481 8.90 -14.48 17.07
C LYS A 481 9.30 -13.23 17.85
N LYS A 482 9.34 -13.32 19.18
CA LYS A 482 9.82 -12.25 20.08
C LYS A 482 11.25 -11.77 19.79
N TYR A 483 12.05 -12.55 19.07
CA TYR A 483 13.41 -12.21 18.64
C TYR A 483 13.48 -11.68 17.20
N LEU A 484 12.36 -11.63 16.47
CA LEU A 484 12.28 -11.33 15.05
C LEU A 484 11.60 -9.98 14.80
N CYS A 485 12.12 -9.22 13.85
CA CYS A 485 11.65 -7.89 13.46
C CYS A 485 10.68 -7.93 12.27
N GLY A 486 10.69 -8.99 11.45
CA GLY A 486 9.80 -9.10 10.30
C GLY A 486 9.99 -10.36 9.45
N PHE A 487 9.06 -10.55 8.51
CA PHE A 487 8.95 -11.73 7.65
C PHE A 487 8.74 -11.31 6.20
N PHE A 488 9.56 -11.87 5.30
CA PHE A 488 9.48 -11.71 3.86
C PHE A 488 9.14 -13.05 3.21
N ASP A 489 8.32 -13.02 2.18
CA ASP A 489 8.04 -14.17 1.32
C ASP A 489 8.12 -13.78 -0.15
N THR A 490 7.73 -14.68 -1.06
CA THR A 490 7.84 -14.45 -2.51
C THR A 490 7.01 -13.27 -3.05
N THR A 491 6.21 -12.58 -2.22
CA THR A 491 5.58 -11.30 -2.59
C THR A 491 6.59 -10.18 -2.84
N VAL A 492 7.78 -10.23 -2.20
CA VAL A 492 8.92 -9.33 -2.49
C VAL A 492 9.72 -9.76 -3.74
N GLY A 493 9.23 -10.79 -4.45
CA GLY A 493 9.88 -11.46 -5.57
C GLY A 493 10.61 -12.74 -5.17
N LYS A 494 11.25 -13.41 -6.14
CA LYS A 494 11.82 -14.75 -5.93
C LYS A 494 13.20 -14.68 -5.28
N LYS A 495 13.47 -15.59 -4.35
CA LYS A 495 14.75 -15.70 -3.60
C LYS A 495 16.00 -15.89 -4.49
N LYS A 496 15.84 -16.22 -5.77
CA LYS A 496 16.94 -16.41 -6.73
C LYS A 496 17.13 -15.21 -7.67
N GLU A 497 16.49 -14.09 -7.37
CA GLU A 497 16.53 -12.85 -8.14
C GLU A 497 17.12 -11.72 -7.29
N THR A 498 18.26 -11.14 -7.70
CA THR A 498 18.97 -10.06 -6.99
C THR A 498 18.07 -8.88 -6.60
N ARG A 499 17.07 -8.56 -7.44
CA ARG A 499 16.10 -7.49 -7.17
C ARG A 499 15.33 -7.67 -5.85
N SER A 500 15.09 -8.91 -5.42
CA SER A 500 14.34 -9.18 -4.19
C SER A 500 15.14 -8.84 -2.95
N TYR A 501 16.45 -9.06 -2.96
CA TYR A 501 17.33 -8.61 -1.87
C TYR A 501 17.49 -7.08 -1.86
N VAL A 502 17.59 -6.44 -3.02
CA VAL A 502 17.55 -4.96 -3.12
C VAL A 502 16.25 -4.41 -2.54
N GLU A 503 15.11 -5.06 -2.80
CA GLU A 503 13.83 -4.63 -2.27
C GLU A 503 13.67 -4.93 -0.77
N ILE A 504 14.22 -6.04 -0.27
CA ILE A 504 14.32 -6.32 1.17
C ILE A 504 15.19 -5.27 1.87
N LEU A 505 16.35 -4.89 1.31
CA LEU A 505 17.22 -3.86 1.88
C LEU A 505 16.48 -2.51 2.02
N LYS A 506 15.74 -2.07 0.98
CA LYS A 506 14.87 -0.88 1.07
C LYS A 506 13.76 -1.05 2.12
N THR A 507 13.10 -2.23 2.13
CA THR A 507 11.97 -2.55 3.02
C THR A 507 12.40 -2.80 4.47
N VAL A 508 13.69 -3.03 4.73
CA VAL A 508 14.26 -3.00 6.09
C VAL A 508 14.80 -1.60 6.42
N GLY A 509 15.31 -0.88 5.43
CA GLY A 509 15.98 0.41 5.63
C GLY A 509 17.47 0.24 5.88
N ILE A 510 18.17 -0.47 4.99
CA ILE A 510 19.63 -0.68 5.04
C ILE A 510 20.27 -0.01 3.82
N ASP A 511 21.07 1.04 4.06
CA ASP A 511 21.70 1.84 2.99
C ASP A 511 22.96 1.20 2.42
N ARG A 512 23.73 0.53 3.29
CA ARG A 512 24.92 -0.23 2.94
C ARG A 512 24.54 -1.71 2.92
N PRO A 513 24.41 -2.36 1.75
CA PRO A 513 24.01 -3.76 1.66
C PRO A 513 24.80 -4.71 2.57
N ALA A 514 26.11 -4.46 2.72
CA ALA A 514 27.02 -5.23 3.57
C ALA A 514 26.73 -5.16 5.08
N ASP A 515 25.87 -4.25 5.54
CA ASP A 515 25.46 -4.17 6.95
C ASP A 515 24.31 -5.18 7.26
N MET A 516 23.77 -5.85 6.23
CA MET A 516 22.90 -7.02 6.34
C MET A 516 23.64 -8.31 5.95
N LEU A 517 23.70 -9.24 6.90
CA LEU A 517 24.15 -10.61 6.71
C LEU A 517 22.96 -11.51 6.33
N PHE A 518 23.01 -12.16 5.17
CA PHE A 518 22.07 -13.22 4.78
C PHE A 518 22.65 -14.61 5.04
N VAL A 519 21.84 -15.49 5.64
CA VAL A 519 22.17 -16.90 5.88
C VAL A 519 21.14 -17.80 5.20
N THR A 520 21.61 -18.68 4.32
CA THR A 520 20.80 -19.65 3.53
C THR A 520 21.62 -20.91 3.24
N ASP A 521 20.99 -22.00 2.85
CA ASP A 521 21.63 -23.20 2.32
C ASP A 521 21.72 -23.23 0.78
N ASP A 522 20.79 -22.58 0.04
CA ASP A 522 20.79 -22.61 -1.43
C ASP A 522 21.85 -21.65 -2.02
N PHE A 523 22.86 -22.23 -2.66
CA PHE A 523 23.94 -21.50 -3.33
C PHE A 523 23.48 -20.41 -4.31
N ARG A 524 22.35 -20.58 -5.01
CA ARG A 524 21.85 -19.57 -5.98
C ARG A 524 21.20 -18.38 -5.27
N GLU A 525 20.62 -18.60 -4.10
CA GLU A 525 20.14 -17.52 -3.24
C GLU A 525 21.30 -16.73 -2.66
N ALA A 526 22.35 -17.42 -2.21
CA ALA A 526 23.60 -16.79 -1.79
C ALA A 526 24.23 -15.93 -2.89
N VAL A 527 24.32 -16.42 -4.12
CA VAL A 527 24.77 -15.65 -5.29
C VAL A 527 23.88 -14.44 -5.56
N ALA A 528 22.55 -14.60 -5.50
CA ALA A 528 21.61 -13.51 -5.75
C ALA A 528 21.68 -12.39 -4.69
N ALA A 529 21.86 -12.75 -3.42
CA ALA A 529 22.06 -11.82 -2.30
C ALA A 529 23.41 -11.10 -2.37
N ALA A 530 24.50 -11.83 -2.65
CA ALA A 530 25.83 -11.24 -2.80
C ALA A 530 25.89 -10.26 -4.00
N ALA A 531 25.17 -10.56 -5.08
CA ALA A 531 25.01 -9.64 -6.21
C ALA A 531 24.20 -8.36 -5.86
N ALA A 532 23.42 -8.37 -4.78
CA ALA A 532 22.79 -7.17 -4.21
C ALA A 532 23.70 -6.45 -3.19
N GLY A 533 24.87 -7.02 -2.89
CA GLY A 533 25.90 -6.46 -2.00
C GLY A 533 25.81 -6.90 -0.54
N LEU A 534 24.92 -7.84 -0.18
CA LEU A 534 24.81 -8.35 1.19
C LEU A 534 26.08 -9.12 1.60
N GLU A 535 26.39 -9.14 2.89
CA GLU A 535 27.26 -10.19 3.44
C GLU A 535 26.48 -11.51 3.38
N VAL A 536 27.14 -12.62 3.01
CA VAL A 536 26.47 -13.91 2.83
C VAL A 536 27.27 -15.04 3.46
N ILE A 537 26.58 -15.86 4.24
CA ILE A 537 27.11 -17.11 4.81
C ILE A 537 26.21 -18.28 4.40
N LEU A 538 26.81 -19.39 3.99
CA LEU A 538 26.10 -20.62 3.70
C LEU A 538 25.90 -21.47 4.96
N SER A 539 24.67 -21.95 5.18
CA SER A 539 24.34 -22.86 6.29
C SER A 539 24.53 -24.32 5.86
N LEU A 540 25.40 -25.03 6.58
CA LEU A 540 25.64 -26.45 6.42
C LEU A 540 24.87 -27.22 7.48
N ARG A 541 23.71 -27.76 7.11
CA ARG A 541 22.89 -28.58 8.01
C ARG A 541 22.75 -30.02 7.50
N PRO A 542 22.52 -31.00 8.40
CA PRO A 542 22.27 -32.38 7.99
C PRO A 542 21.05 -32.47 7.06
N GLY A 543 21.28 -32.98 5.84
CA GLY A 543 20.25 -33.15 4.82
C GLY A 543 20.21 -32.08 3.73
N ASN A 544 21.02 -31.01 3.82
CA ASN A 544 21.13 -30.00 2.76
C ASN A 544 21.78 -30.59 1.48
N GLU A 545 21.49 -29.99 0.32
CA GLU A 545 22.17 -30.36 -0.93
C GLU A 545 23.68 -30.04 -0.87
N PRO A 546 24.55 -30.86 -1.50
CA PRO A 546 25.98 -30.59 -1.53
C PRO A 546 26.29 -29.33 -2.34
N LEU A 547 27.04 -28.41 -1.73
CA LEU A 547 27.47 -27.17 -2.38
C LEU A 547 28.50 -27.42 -3.49
N PRO A 548 28.57 -26.55 -4.52
CA PRO A 548 29.64 -26.60 -5.53
C PRO A 548 31.04 -26.43 -4.92
N GLU A 549 32.02 -27.18 -5.41
CA GLU A 549 33.42 -27.00 -5.01
C GLU A 549 33.89 -25.55 -5.27
N ASN A 550 34.64 -24.98 -4.33
CA ASN A 550 35.18 -23.62 -4.40
C ASN A 550 34.11 -22.50 -4.57
N HIS A 551 32.92 -22.66 -3.96
CA HIS A 551 31.82 -21.69 -3.99
C HIS A 551 32.14 -20.27 -3.47
N GLY A 552 33.30 -20.03 -2.83
CA GLY A 552 33.80 -18.70 -2.45
C GLY A 552 33.17 -18.07 -1.21
N PHE A 553 31.93 -18.43 -0.86
CA PHE A 553 31.27 -17.99 0.38
C PHE A 553 31.86 -18.61 1.64
N ARG A 554 31.77 -17.89 2.78
CA ARG A 554 31.95 -18.49 4.11
C ARG A 554 30.80 -19.47 4.37
N ALA A 555 31.09 -20.58 5.03
CA ALA A 555 30.09 -21.56 5.46
C ALA A 555 30.19 -21.80 6.97
N ILE A 556 29.08 -22.16 7.62
CA ILE A 556 28.97 -22.47 9.07
C ILE A 556 28.05 -23.68 9.28
N GLU A 557 28.31 -24.47 10.32
CA GLU A 557 27.43 -25.57 10.75
C GLU A 557 26.46 -25.13 11.86
N SER A 558 26.75 -24.01 12.53
CA SER A 558 25.92 -23.40 13.58
C SER A 558 25.87 -21.87 13.49
N LEU A 559 24.68 -21.29 13.67
CA LEU A 559 24.46 -19.84 13.78
C LEU A 559 25.21 -19.21 14.97
N LEU A 560 25.67 -20.01 15.94
CA LEU A 560 26.50 -19.52 17.06
C LEU A 560 27.91 -19.10 16.62
N GLU A 561 28.40 -19.59 15.48
CA GLU A 561 29.70 -19.23 14.87
C GLU A 561 29.75 -17.81 14.28
N ILE A 562 28.57 -17.21 14.05
CA ILE A 562 28.45 -15.80 13.68
C ILE A 562 28.73 -14.99 14.94
N GLN A 563 29.81 -14.21 14.94
CA GLN A 563 30.16 -13.29 16.02
C GLN A 563 29.80 -11.87 15.61
N HIS A 564 29.06 -11.19 16.48
CA HIS A 564 28.74 -9.76 16.46
C HIS A 564 28.96 -9.24 17.88
#